data_AF-A0A482ZPF4-F1
#
_entry.id   AF-A0A482ZPF4-F1
#
_cell.length_a   1.000
_cell.length_b   1.000
_cell.length_c   1.000
_cell.angle_alpha   90.00
_cell.angle_beta   90.00
_cell.angle_gamma   90.00
#
_symmetry.space_group_name_H-M   'P 1'
#
loop_
_entity.id
_entity.type
_entity.pdbx_description
1 polymer ?
#
loop_
_entity_poly.entity_id
_entity_poly.type
_entity_poly.pdbx_seq_one_letter_code
_entity_poly.pdbx_strand_id
1 'polypeptide(L)' 'MNDQAQRDQALDISQSFIVQAPAGSGKTELLTQRYLKLLSTCSEPEKM' A
#
# COMPACT_ATOMS: atom_id res chain seq x y z
N MET A 1 -7.06 17.22 5.60
CA MET A 1 -6.05 16.18 5.29
C MET A 1 -5.89 16.14 3.78
N ASN A 2 -4.65 16.05 3.28
CA ASN A 2 -4.36 15.98 1.84
C ASN A 2 -4.42 14.51 1.38
N ASP A 3 -4.97 14.23 0.20
CA ASP A 3 -5.03 12.89 -0.42
C ASP A 3 -3.66 12.22 -0.41
N GLN A 4 -2.60 12.97 -0.77
CA GLN A 4 -1.24 12.44 -0.78
C GLN A 4 -0.78 11.97 0.61
N ALA A 5 -1.09 12.73 1.66
CA ALA A 5 -0.70 12.35 3.03
C ALA A 5 -1.41 11.05 3.48
N GLN A 6 -2.66 10.85 3.07
CA GLN A 6 -3.39 9.61 3.35
C GLN A 6 -2.83 8.43 2.57
N ARG A 7 -2.38 8.65 1.32
CA ARG A 7 -1.68 7.64 0.53
C ARG A 7 -0.35 7.25 1.16
N ASP A 8 0.43 8.22 1.62
CA ASP A 8 1.71 7.97 2.27
C ASP A 8 1.52 7.12 3.55
N GLN A 9 0.50 7.43 4.35
CA GLN A 9 0.11 6.61 5.51
C GLN A 9 -0.31 5.20 5.10
N ALA A 10 -1.17 5.07 4.08
CA ALA A 10 -1.60 3.76 3.59
C ALA A 10 -0.45 2.93 2.98
N LEU A 11 0.69 3.55 2.66
CA LEU A 11 1.91 2.88 2.22
C LEU A 11 2.88 2.54 3.36
N ASP A 12 2.57 2.87 4.62
CA ASP A 12 3.28 2.37 5.80
C ASP A 12 2.85 0.93 6.09
N ILE A 13 3.75 -0.01 5.81
CA ILE A 13 3.51 -1.45 5.93
C ILE A 13 3.53 -1.95 7.38
N SER A 14 3.93 -1.11 8.35
CA SER A 14 3.93 -1.47 9.78
C SER A 14 2.55 -1.38 10.44
N GLN A 15 1.59 -0.74 9.77
CA GLN A 15 0.23 -0.51 10.27
C GLN A 15 -0.81 -1.05 9.28
N SER A 16 -2.02 -1.36 9.76
CA SER A 16 -3.13 -1.79 8.91
C SER A 16 -4.14 -0.67 8.71
N PHE A 17 -4.64 -0.51 7.47
CA PHE A 17 -5.56 0.56 7.11
C PHE A 17 -6.75 0.03 6.31
N ILE A 18 -7.92 0.63 6.52
CA ILE A 18 -9.07 0.48 5.63
C ILE A 18 -9.04 1.66 4.64
N VAL A 19 -8.89 1.37 3.36
CA VAL A 19 -8.90 2.40 2.30
C VAL A 19 -10.28 2.49 1.67
N GLN A 20 -10.96 3.62 1.87
CA GLN A 20 -12.22 3.95 1.22
C GLN A 20 -12.01 5.08 0.22
N ALA A 21 -12.40 4.86 -1.03
CA ALA A 21 -12.36 5.87 -2.08
C ALA A 21 -13.42 5.55 -3.16
N PRO A 22 -13.76 6.48 -4.06
CA PRO A 22 -14.61 6.20 -5.23
C PRO A 22 -14.00 5.21 -6.24
N ALA A 23 -14.81 4.68 -7.15
CA ALA A 23 -14.28 3.92 -8.30
C ALA A 23 -13.32 4.80 -9.12
N GLY A 24 -12.26 4.21 -9.66
CA GLY A 24 -11.26 4.93 -10.47
C GLY A 24 -10.23 5.75 -9.68
N SER A 25 -10.28 5.82 -8.34
CA SER A 25 -9.33 6.64 -7.55
C SER A 25 -7.92 6.02 -7.34
N GLY A 26 -7.56 4.98 -8.11
CA GLY A 26 -6.24 4.34 -8.02
C GLY A 26 -6.04 3.40 -6.82
N LYS A 27 -7.11 2.83 -6.24
CA LYS A 27 -7.00 1.87 -5.11
C LYS A 27 -6.15 0.64 -5.44
N THR A 28 -6.28 0.12 -6.67
CA THR A 28 -5.47 -1.02 -7.13
C THR A 28 -3.99 -0.65 -7.16
N GLU A 29 -3.64 0.51 -7.71
CA GLU A 29 -2.26 0.99 -7.72
C GLU A 29 -1.70 1.15 -6.31
N LEU A 30 -2.48 1.72 -5.38
CA LEU A 30 -2.09 1.85 -3.97
C LEU A 30 -1.82 0.47 -3.32
N LEU A 31 -2.70 -0.50 -3.57
CA LEU A 31 -2.51 -1.87 -3.08
C LEU A 31 -1.29 -2.55 -3.72
N THR A 32 -1.05 -2.35 -5.01
CA THR A 32 0.14 -2.86 -5.72
C THR A 32 1.42 -2.29 -5.13
N GLN A 33 1.51 -0.97 -4.92
CA GLN A 33 2.68 -0.35 -4.30
C GLN A 33 2.91 -0.86 -2.87
N ARG A 34 1.83 -1.02 -2.09
CA ARG A 34 1.91 -1.59 -0.74
C ARG A 34 2.42 -3.03 -0.76
N TYR A 35 1.95 -3.84 -1.71
CA TYR A 35 2.42 -5.21 -1.89
C TYR A 35 3.91 -5.27 -2.24
N LEU A 36 4.38 -4.42 -3.17
CA LEU A 36 5.79 -4.33 -3.51
C LEU A 36 6.66 -3.93 -2.31
N LYS A 37 6.19 -2.99 -1.46
CA LYS A 37 6.87 -2.66 -0.20
C LYS A 37 6.94 -3.85 0.76
N LEU A 38 5.87 -4.62 0.90
CA LEU A 38 5.88 -5.83 1.74
C LEU A 38 6.90 -6.85 1.21
N LEU A 39 6.95 -7.08 -0.10
CA LEU A 39 7.95 -7.98 -0.70
C LEU A 39 9.38 -7.51 -0.42
N SER A 40 9.64 -6.20 -0.41
CA SER A 40 10.98 -5.66 -0.10
C SER A 40 11.44 -5.90 1.34
N THR A 41 10.52 -6.27 2.25
CA THR A 41 10.87 -6.66 3.63
C THR A 41 11.14 -8.16 3.79
N CYS A 42 10.83 -8.96 2.77
CA CYS A 42 11.13 -10.38 2.78
C CYS A 42 12.59 -10.60 2.36
N SER A 43 13.35 -11.34 3.15
CA SER A 43 14.76 -11.63 2.85
C SER A 43 14.94 -12.48 1.58
N GLU A 44 13.96 -13.30 1.21
CA GLU A 44 13.96 -14.16 0.04
C GLU A 44 12.54 -14.19 -0.58
N PRO A 45 12.11 -13.14 -1.30
CA PRO A 45 10.73 -13.01 -1.77
C PRO A 45 10.31 -14.12 -2.75
N GLU A 46 11.25 -14.76 -3.44
CA GLU A 46 11.00 -15.90 -4.34
C GLU A 46 10.87 -17.27 -3.65
N LYS A 47 11.26 -17.41 -2.37
CA LYS A 47 11.08 -18.68 -1.63
C LYS A 47 9.75 -18.66 -0.90
N MET A 48 8.73 -19.24 -1.55
CA MET A 48 7.50 -19.70 -0.88
C MET A 48 7.61 -21.17 -0.48
#